data_AF-A0A8S4GPV0-F1
#
_entry.id   AF-A0A8S4GPV0-F1
#
_cell.length_a   1.000
_cell.length_b   1.000
_cell.length_c   1.000
_cell.angle_alpha   90.00
_cell.angle_beta   90.00
_cell.angle_gamma   90.00
#
_symmetry.space_group_name_H-M   'P 1'
#
loop_
_entity.id
_entity.type
_entity.pdbx_description
1 polymer ?
#
loop_
_entity_poly.entity_id
_entity_poly.type
_entity_poly.pdbx_seq_one_letter_code
_entity_poly.pdbx_strand_id
1 'polypeptide(L)'
;MRPVLEAVGPVPPGAEDYSLCVCRGIGHNGDIGDFAPNDFIEATLENVKHTDKYGHIIFLKLSDTLGSVLPVYIGDFECAALLKEINKRPSVRPMTHDLMRASVEAMGFTVRRVCVTALVGNTYHAAIYYAAADGREVPVDARPSDAINLAVRFKAQIFVDREVAARMAHSPAEYEDRNTAAASLGGGATAGAGGETRTDIFQSVREEILHHADPTIMLKLEMQLAAAAEDYEKAGALRNDLDRMLASNRELSLVVAMEVALMDERYDEAARLRDELKALRKAHEVRRQAAEGSAGGRSHLPQSSGTAEEA
;
A
#
# COMPACT_ATOMS: atom_id res chain seq x y z
N MET A 1 21.74 39.41 -24.37
CA MET A 1 21.53 40.03 -23.05
C MET A 1 20.45 39.23 -22.34
N ARG A 2 20.79 38.52 -21.25
CA ARG A 2 19.80 37.83 -20.40
C ARG A 2 19.22 38.86 -19.43
N PRO A 3 17.91 38.92 -19.20
CA PRO A 3 17.37 39.83 -18.20
C PRO A 3 17.79 39.36 -16.82
N VAL A 4 18.33 40.30 -16.03
CA VAL A 4 18.66 40.13 -14.62
C VAL A 4 17.33 40.11 -13.87
N LEU A 5 17.01 39.00 -13.20
CA LEU A 5 15.93 38.97 -12.22
C LEU A 5 16.35 39.87 -11.06
N GLU A 6 15.71 41.03 -10.93
CA GLU A 6 15.84 41.90 -9.77
C GLU A 6 15.33 41.16 -8.53
N ALA A 7 16.08 41.30 -7.44
CA ALA A 7 15.78 40.71 -6.14
C ALA A 7 14.38 41.12 -5.68
N VAL A 8 13.55 40.13 -5.37
CA VAL A 8 12.27 40.31 -4.69
C VAL A 8 12.57 41.04 -3.37
N GLY A 9 12.01 42.24 -3.22
CA GLY A 9 12.21 43.10 -2.05
C GLY A 9 11.76 42.42 -0.74
N PRO A 10 12.16 42.98 0.42
CA PRO A 10 11.84 42.40 1.71
C PRO A 10 10.33 42.26 1.89
N VAL A 11 9.92 41.09 2.38
CA VAL A 11 8.52 40.76 2.73
C VAL A 11 8.00 41.84 3.68
N PRO A 12 6.80 42.42 3.44
CA PRO A 12 6.26 43.48 4.28
C PRO A 12 6.05 42.98 5.73
N PRO A 13 6.34 43.81 6.74
CA PRO A 13 6.12 43.47 8.14
C PRO A 13 4.61 43.39 8.40
N GLY A 14 4.13 42.21 8.78
CA GLY A 14 2.70 41.91 8.95
C GLY A 14 2.23 40.58 8.35
N ALA A 15 3.11 39.83 7.66
CA ALA A 15 2.84 38.47 7.18
C ALA A 15 3.12 37.40 8.26
N GLU A 16 2.78 37.68 9.53
CA GLU A 16 3.04 36.78 10.67
C GLU A 16 2.00 35.65 10.79
N ASP A 17 1.04 35.56 9.86
CA ASP A 17 -0.06 34.62 9.95
C ASP A 17 -0.05 33.56 8.83
N TYR A 18 1.11 32.91 8.64
CA TYR A 18 1.19 31.63 7.92
C TYR A 18 0.79 30.44 8.82
N SER A 19 0.11 30.69 9.95
CA SER A 19 -0.44 29.66 10.84
C SER A 19 -1.60 28.86 10.21
N LEU A 20 -2.07 29.28 9.04
CA LEU A 20 -3.24 28.74 8.34
C LEU A 20 -2.93 27.70 7.26
N CYS A 21 -1.72 27.12 7.22
CA CYS A 21 -1.52 25.82 6.58
C CYS A 21 -1.98 24.73 7.55
N VAL A 22 -3.29 24.62 7.75
CA VAL A 22 -3.87 23.60 8.63
C VAL A 22 -3.71 22.24 7.94
N CYS A 23 -2.56 21.60 8.18
CA CYS A 23 -2.33 20.19 7.90
C CYS A 23 -3.24 19.38 8.84
N ARG A 24 -4.53 19.24 8.48
CA ARG A 24 -5.43 18.28 9.17
C ARG A 24 -5.07 16.88 8.70
N GLY A 25 -3.99 16.34 9.25
CA GLY A 25 -3.40 15.05 8.87
C GLY A 25 -2.61 14.42 10.01
N ILE A 26 -3.34 13.92 11.01
CA ILE A 26 -2.99 12.89 12.00
C ILE A 26 -1.91 13.20 13.07
N GLY A 27 -2.44 13.50 14.25
CA GLY A 27 -1.86 13.32 15.58
C GLY A 27 -2.91 13.76 16.60
N HIS A 28 -2.95 13.18 17.80
CA HIS A 28 -3.88 13.56 18.88
C HIS A 28 -3.67 15.01 19.42
N ASN A 29 -3.01 15.87 18.65
CA ASN A 29 -2.89 17.32 18.80
C ASN A 29 -2.51 18.05 17.48
N GLY A 30 -2.70 17.47 16.29
CA GLY A 30 -2.62 18.20 15.01
C GLY A 30 -1.27 18.80 14.58
N ASP A 31 -0.20 18.61 15.35
CA ASP A 31 1.13 19.16 15.02
C ASP A 31 2.02 18.07 14.37
N ILE A 32 2.64 18.40 13.22
CA ILE A 32 3.79 17.64 12.73
C ILE A 32 4.91 17.91 13.74
N GLY A 33 5.12 16.98 14.67
CA GLY A 33 6.04 17.15 15.80
C GLY A 33 7.42 17.63 15.37
N ASP A 34 8.05 18.44 16.21
CA ASP A 34 9.39 18.97 15.96
C ASP A 34 10.38 17.84 15.68
N PHE A 35 11.19 17.99 14.62
CA PHE A 35 12.23 17.02 14.27
C PHE A 35 13.29 16.94 15.38
N ALA A 36 13.28 15.86 16.15
CA ALA A 36 14.31 15.54 17.13
C ALA A 36 15.31 14.52 16.54
N PRO A 37 16.59 14.89 16.32
CA PRO A 37 17.55 14.01 15.64
C PRO A 37 17.75 12.63 16.27
N ASN A 38 17.47 12.49 17.57
CA ASN A 38 17.63 11.23 18.29
C ASN A 38 16.53 10.21 17.96
N ASP A 39 15.35 10.66 17.53
CA ASP A 39 14.19 9.80 17.27
C ASP A 39 14.19 9.24 15.85
N PHE A 40 15.09 9.74 15.00
CA PHE A 40 15.19 9.37 13.60
C PHE A 40 16.51 8.66 13.28
N ILE A 41 16.44 7.74 12.33
CA ILE A 41 17.58 7.06 11.72
C ILE A 41 17.75 7.59 10.31
N GLU A 42 18.97 7.95 9.93
CA GLU A 42 19.26 8.33 8.54
C GLU A 42 19.09 7.12 7.62
N ALA A 43 18.42 7.34 6.50
CA ALA A 43 18.14 6.32 5.50
C ALA A 43 18.65 6.75 4.13
N THR A 44 19.00 5.76 3.32
CA THR A 44 19.44 5.97 1.94
C THR A 44 18.62 5.10 1.00
N LEU A 45 18.32 5.62 -0.18
CA LEU A 45 17.65 4.85 -1.21
C LEU A 45 18.61 3.80 -1.76
N GLU A 46 18.36 2.51 -1.47
CA GLU A 46 19.23 1.42 -1.90
C GLU A 46 18.79 0.85 -3.25
N ASN A 47 17.50 0.51 -3.39
CA ASN A 47 16.99 -0.08 -4.63
C ASN A 47 15.49 0.15 -4.81
N VAL A 48 15.02 0.00 -6.05
CA VAL A 48 13.60 -0.03 -6.42
C VAL A 48 13.36 -1.33 -7.19
N LYS A 49 12.55 -2.24 -6.62
CA LYS A 49 12.21 -3.53 -7.26
C LYS A 49 10.74 -3.53 -7.70
N HIS A 50 10.46 -4.26 -8.78
CA HIS A 50 9.09 -4.63 -9.15
C HIS A 50 8.84 -6.08 -8.74
N THR A 51 7.66 -6.36 -8.23
CA THR A 51 7.19 -7.69 -7.87
C THR A 51 5.78 -7.88 -8.42
N ASP A 52 5.53 -9.00 -9.10
CA ASP A 52 4.23 -9.27 -9.73
C ASP A 52 3.05 -9.24 -8.75
N LYS A 53 3.33 -9.55 -7.48
CA LYS A 53 2.35 -9.61 -6.40
C LYS A 53 2.11 -8.30 -5.65
N TYR A 54 3.12 -7.42 -5.58
CA TYR A 54 3.09 -6.23 -4.72
C TYR A 54 3.36 -4.92 -5.48
N GLY A 55 3.52 -4.99 -6.80
CA GLY A 55 3.90 -3.85 -7.63
C GLY A 55 5.31 -3.37 -7.31
N HIS A 56 5.45 -2.05 -7.17
CA HIS A 56 6.76 -1.42 -6.97
C HIS A 56 7.08 -1.20 -5.49
N ILE A 57 8.31 -1.56 -5.11
CA ILE A 57 8.81 -1.44 -3.74
C ILE A 57 10.11 -0.66 -3.77
N ILE A 58 10.17 0.41 -2.97
CA ILE A 58 11.41 1.10 -2.64
C ILE A 58 12.02 0.46 -1.40
N PHE A 59 13.32 0.19 -1.43
CA PHE A 59 14.09 -0.21 -0.25
C PHE A 59 14.93 0.95 0.25
N LEU A 60 14.64 1.38 1.49
CA LEU A 60 15.42 2.39 2.20
C LEU A 60 16.37 1.69 3.18
N LYS A 61 17.67 1.77 2.93
CA LYS A 61 18.70 1.25 3.81
C LYS A 61 18.94 2.19 4.97
N LEU A 62 18.82 1.65 6.18
CA LEU A 62 19.01 2.39 7.42
C LEU A 62 20.51 2.38 7.82
N SER A 63 21.01 3.50 8.36
CA SER A 63 22.43 3.66 8.69
C SER A 63 22.84 2.99 10.01
N ASP A 64 21.95 2.96 11.01
CA ASP A 64 22.23 2.52 12.38
C ASP A 64 22.09 0.99 12.58
N THR A 65 21.28 0.35 11.74
CA THR A 65 21.01 -1.10 11.81
C THR A 65 21.82 -1.85 10.75
N LEU A 66 22.57 -2.89 11.15
CA LEU A 66 23.43 -3.70 10.27
C LEU A 66 22.66 -4.27 9.07
N GLY A 67 22.64 -3.50 7.98
CA GLY A 67 22.07 -3.90 6.70
C GLY A 67 20.55 -3.89 6.62
N SER A 68 19.81 -3.44 7.63
CA SER A 68 18.34 -3.45 7.59
C SER A 68 17.79 -2.45 6.58
N VAL A 69 16.74 -2.87 5.88
CA VAL A 69 16.01 -2.08 4.90
C VAL A 69 14.54 -1.93 5.30
N LEU A 70 14.00 -0.74 5.09
CA LEU A 70 12.57 -0.46 5.18
C LEU A 70 11.96 -0.55 3.77
N PRO A 71 11.01 -1.47 3.51
CA PRO A 71 10.26 -1.45 2.27
C PRO A 71 9.18 -0.36 2.30
N VAL A 72 9.07 0.40 1.22
CA VAL A 72 8.00 1.36 1.00
C VAL A 72 7.31 1.00 -0.31
N TYR A 73 6.06 0.55 -0.22
CA TYR A 73 5.23 0.21 -1.36
C TYR A 73 4.73 1.47 -2.05
N ILE A 74 4.86 1.53 -3.37
CA ILE A 74 4.50 2.70 -4.17
C ILE A 74 3.74 2.29 -5.44
N GLY A 75 2.97 3.22 -6.00
CA GLY A 75 2.28 3.02 -7.27
C GLY A 75 3.20 3.15 -8.48
N ASP A 76 2.69 2.70 -9.64
CA ASP A 76 3.40 2.69 -10.92
C ASP A 76 3.84 4.10 -11.35
N PHE A 77 2.97 5.10 -11.15
CA PHE A 77 3.25 6.48 -11.55
C PHE A 77 4.35 7.12 -10.70
N GLU A 78 4.29 6.93 -9.38
CA GLU A 78 5.32 7.43 -8.46
C GLU A 78 6.67 6.73 -8.68
N CYS A 79 6.64 5.43 -8.98
CA CYS A 79 7.82 4.64 -9.30
C CYS A 79 8.47 5.10 -10.60
N ALA A 80 7.68 5.28 -11.66
CA ALA A 80 8.17 5.74 -12.94
C ALA A 80 8.82 7.13 -12.84
N ALA A 81 8.22 8.04 -12.05
CA ALA A 81 8.79 9.37 -11.80
C ALA A 81 10.13 9.30 -11.04
N LEU A 82 10.24 8.39 -10.08
CA LEU A 82 11.46 8.18 -9.29
C LEU A 82 12.58 7.56 -10.14
N LEU A 83 12.28 6.47 -10.86
CA LEU A 83 13.23 5.78 -11.72
C LEU A 83 13.78 6.69 -12.82
N LYS A 84 12.99 7.61 -13.38
CA LYS A 84 13.49 8.59 -14.35
C LYS A 84 14.57 9.49 -13.77
N GLU A 85 14.36 9.96 -12.54
CA GLU A 85 15.33 10.81 -11.85
C GLU A 85 16.60 10.03 -11.49
N ILE A 86 16.46 8.83 -10.92
CA ILE A 86 17.61 7.95 -10.59
C ILE A 86 18.45 7.66 -11.83
N ASN A 87 17.80 7.37 -12.96
CA ASN A 87 18.47 7.11 -14.24
C ASN A 87 18.94 8.39 -14.95
N LYS A 88 18.72 9.58 -14.36
CA LYS A 88 19.06 10.90 -14.92
C LYS A 88 18.58 11.06 -16.37
N ARG A 89 17.34 10.64 -16.64
CA ARG A 89 16.71 10.73 -17.96
C ARG A 89 15.79 11.96 -18.02
N PRO A 90 16.27 13.12 -18.49
CA PRO A 90 15.43 14.31 -18.57
C PRO A 90 14.31 14.12 -19.58
N SER A 91 13.10 14.56 -19.23
CA SER A 91 11.97 14.65 -20.16
C SER A 91 11.95 15.99 -20.88
N VAL A 92 11.38 16.01 -22.10
CA VAL A 92 11.24 17.24 -22.91
C VAL A 92 10.40 18.31 -22.22
N ARG A 93 9.45 17.89 -21.38
CA ARG A 93 8.60 18.73 -20.54
C ARG A 93 8.72 18.28 -19.10
N PRO A 94 8.72 19.20 -18.12
CA PRO A 94 8.79 18.85 -16.70
C PRO A 94 7.60 17.98 -16.31
N MET A 95 7.87 16.90 -15.57
CA MET A 95 6.83 16.09 -14.91
C MET A 95 6.40 16.74 -13.59
N THR A 96 5.41 16.14 -12.92
CA THR A 96 4.83 16.69 -11.68
C THR A 96 5.89 17.00 -10.62
N HIS A 97 6.79 16.06 -10.31
CA HIS A 97 7.84 16.29 -9.31
C HIS A 97 8.92 17.30 -9.76
N ASP A 98 9.15 17.44 -11.06
CA ASP A 98 10.06 18.45 -11.62
C ASP A 98 9.44 19.85 -11.53
N LEU A 99 8.14 19.94 -11.85
CA LEU A 99 7.35 21.15 -11.65
C LEU A 99 7.34 21.54 -10.18
N MET A 100 7.06 20.61 -9.27
CA MET A 100 7.07 20.86 -7.82
C MET A 100 8.43 21.37 -7.34
N ARG A 101 9.53 20.78 -7.83
CA ARG A 101 10.88 21.28 -7.55
C ARG A 101 11.04 22.72 -8.02
N ALA A 102 10.72 23.01 -9.28
CA ALA A 102 10.85 24.35 -9.85
C ALA A 102 9.96 25.38 -9.11
N SER A 103 8.75 24.99 -8.70
CA SER A 103 7.84 25.83 -7.91
C SER A 103 8.42 26.14 -6.53
N VAL A 104 8.95 25.13 -5.82
CA VAL A 104 9.58 25.30 -4.50
C VAL A 104 10.81 26.22 -4.60
N GLU A 105 11.68 25.99 -5.59
CA GLU A 105 12.86 26.84 -5.84
C GLU A 105 12.44 28.29 -6.20
N ALA A 106 11.39 28.47 -7.02
CA ALA A 106 10.89 29.79 -7.40
C ALA A 106 10.30 30.58 -6.23
N MET A 107 9.77 29.89 -5.20
CA MET A 107 9.29 30.50 -3.96
C MET A 107 10.42 30.78 -2.95
N GLY A 108 11.67 30.46 -3.28
CA GLY A 108 12.83 30.69 -2.40
C GLY A 108 13.01 29.65 -1.30
N PHE A 109 12.44 28.46 -1.47
CA PHE A 109 12.58 27.33 -0.55
C PHE A 109 13.46 26.22 -1.14
N THR A 110 14.00 25.38 -0.27
CA THR A 110 14.65 24.12 -0.63
C THR A 110 14.09 22.98 0.22
N VAL A 111 14.24 21.73 -0.19
CA VAL A 111 13.94 20.58 0.67
C VAL A 111 15.19 20.21 1.46
N ARG A 112 15.16 20.40 2.78
CA ARG A 112 16.31 20.13 3.65
C ARG A 112 16.41 18.66 4.04
N ARG A 113 15.27 18.08 4.37
CA ARG A 113 15.13 16.67 4.73
C ARG A 113 13.70 16.19 4.49
N VAL A 114 13.55 14.88 4.42
CA VAL A 114 12.25 14.20 4.48
C VAL A 114 12.31 13.14 5.56
N CYS A 115 11.21 12.94 6.27
CA CYS A 115 11.13 12.00 7.36
C CYS A 115 9.94 11.07 7.14
N VAL A 116 10.13 9.75 7.19
CA VAL A 116 9.03 8.79 7.34
C VAL A 116 8.70 8.75 8.82
N THR A 117 7.57 9.35 9.21
CA THR A 117 7.28 9.75 10.59
C THR A 117 6.47 8.72 11.36
N ALA A 118 5.53 8.04 10.70
CA ALA A 118 4.64 7.12 11.38
C ALA A 118 4.16 6.00 10.47
N LEU A 119 3.72 4.91 11.09
CA LEU A 119 2.95 3.86 10.46
C LEU A 119 1.62 3.75 11.20
N VAL A 120 0.55 4.25 10.58
CA VAL A 120 -0.80 4.20 11.16
C VAL A 120 -1.60 3.16 10.38
N GLY A 121 -2.06 2.12 11.08
CA GLY A 121 -2.61 0.93 10.44
C GLY A 121 -1.56 0.26 9.55
N ASN A 122 -1.64 0.50 8.24
CA ASN A 122 -0.67 0.03 7.26
C ASN A 122 -0.26 1.10 6.23
N THR A 123 -0.44 2.37 6.57
CA THR A 123 -0.06 3.49 5.71
C THR A 123 1.09 4.22 6.38
N TYR A 124 2.21 4.26 5.66
CA TYR A 124 3.33 5.09 6.05
C TYR A 124 2.98 6.56 5.82
N HIS A 125 3.28 7.38 6.81
CA HIS A 125 3.23 8.84 6.74
C HIS A 125 4.63 9.40 6.61
N ALA A 126 4.74 10.54 5.94
CA ALA A 126 6.00 11.26 5.82
C ALA A 126 5.80 12.76 5.97
N ALA A 127 6.86 13.45 6.34
CA ALA A 127 6.92 14.90 6.37
C ALA A 127 8.08 15.40 5.51
N ILE A 128 7.82 16.44 4.73
CA ILE A 128 8.83 17.17 3.95
C ILE A 128 9.14 18.45 4.70
N TYR A 129 10.42 18.66 5.03
CA TYR A 129 10.88 19.86 5.71
C TYR A 129 11.45 20.83 4.67
N TYR A 130 10.66 21.85 4.34
CA TYR A 130 11.09 22.93 3.45
C TYR A 130 11.87 23.96 4.26
N ALA A 131 13.08 24.32 3.81
CA ALA A 131 13.88 25.38 4.41
C ALA A 131 13.80 26.66 3.57
N ALA A 132 13.47 27.76 4.23
CA ALA A 132 13.58 29.10 3.66
C ALA A 132 15.03 29.60 3.72
N ALA A 133 15.33 30.68 3.00
CA ALA A 133 16.65 31.30 2.97
C ALA A 133 17.14 31.84 4.33
N ASP A 134 16.22 32.13 5.25
CA ASP A 134 16.48 32.55 6.63
C ASP A 134 16.82 31.37 7.58
N GLY A 135 16.79 30.14 7.07
CA GLY A 135 17.05 28.91 7.82
C GLY A 135 15.83 28.37 8.56
N ARG A 136 14.67 29.03 8.49
CA ARG A 136 13.43 28.52 9.06
C ARG A 136 12.93 27.32 8.28
N GLU A 137 12.50 26.30 8.99
CA GLU A 137 11.96 25.07 8.42
C GLU A 137 10.45 25.00 8.59
N VAL A 138 9.76 24.54 7.55
CA VAL A 138 8.31 24.35 7.53
C VAL A 138 8.04 22.88 7.19
N PRO A 139 7.52 22.09 8.14
CA PRO A 139 7.11 20.72 7.88
C PRO A 139 5.79 20.71 7.09
N VAL A 140 5.68 19.79 6.14
CA VAL A 140 4.46 19.55 5.36
C VAL A 140 4.21 18.04 5.29
N ASP A 141 2.99 17.62 5.65
CA ASP A 141 2.56 16.23 5.54
C ASP A 141 2.57 15.77 4.08
N ALA A 142 3.05 14.55 3.86
CA ALA A 142 3.23 13.99 2.53
C ALA A 142 3.15 12.46 2.56
N ARG A 143 2.80 11.89 1.40
CA ARG A 143 3.01 10.47 1.17
C ARG A 143 4.53 10.19 1.07
N PRO A 144 5.03 9.06 1.60
CA PRO A 144 6.44 8.69 1.49
C PRO A 144 6.95 8.65 0.05
N SER A 145 6.13 8.19 -0.91
CA SER A 145 6.48 8.16 -2.33
C SER A 145 6.82 9.54 -2.90
N ASP A 146 6.05 10.56 -2.53
CA ASP A 146 6.24 11.94 -2.96
C ASP A 146 7.43 12.58 -2.24
N ALA A 147 7.53 12.34 -0.93
CA ALA A 147 8.64 12.80 -0.10
C ALA A 147 9.99 12.27 -0.63
N ILE A 148 10.08 10.97 -0.90
CA ILE A 148 11.29 10.34 -1.46
C ILE A 148 11.59 10.89 -2.86
N ASN A 149 10.57 11.06 -3.73
CA ASN A 149 10.76 11.64 -5.06
C ASN A 149 11.36 13.05 -5.02
N LEU A 150 10.90 13.88 -4.08
CA LEU A 150 11.44 15.22 -3.87
C LEU A 150 12.82 15.17 -3.24
N ALA A 151 13.06 14.28 -2.27
CA ALA A 151 14.36 14.13 -1.64
C ALA A 151 15.46 13.77 -2.65
N VAL A 152 15.18 12.86 -3.59
CA VAL A 152 16.16 12.50 -4.63
C VAL A 152 16.47 13.71 -5.54
N ARG A 153 15.45 14.49 -5.93
CA ARG A 153 15.62 15.66 -6.81
C ARG A 153 16.34 16.83 -6.15
N PHE A 154 16.06 17.08 -4.88
CA PHE A 154 16.72 18.12 -4.08
C PHE A 154 18.04 17.64 -3.45
N LYS A 155 18.36 16.33 -3.55
CA LYS A 155 19.45 15.68 -2.82
C LYS A 155 19.35 15.92 -1.30
N ALA A 156 18.12 15.89 -0.80
CA ALA A 156 17.80 16.06 0.60
C ALA A 156 18.08 14.76 1.38
N GLN A 157 18.31 14.91 2.68
CA GLN A 157 18.49 13.76 3.59
C GLN A 157 17.15 13.05 3.81
N ILE A 158 17.18 11.72 3.89
CA ILE A 158 16.00 10.89 4.18
C ILE A 158 16.19 10.36 5.60
N PHE A 159 15.16 10.48 6.41
CA PHE A 159 15.10 9.97 7.77
C PHE A 159 13.91 9.03 7.94
N VAL A 160 14.04 8.07 8.83
CA VAL A 160 12.98 7.14 9.21
C VAL A 160 12.88 7.15 10.73
N ASP A 161 11.67 7.31 11.24
CA ASP A 161 11.39 7.25 12.67
C ASP A 161 11.82 5.88 13.25
N ARG A 162 12.43 5.90 14.44
CA ARG A 162 12.96 4.70 15.10
C ARG A 162 11.88 3.67 15.40
N GLU A 163 10.68 4.08 15.78
CA GLU A 163 9.57 3.15 16.03
C GLU A 163 9.11 2.49 14.73
N VAL A 164 9.04 3.26 13.64
CA VAL A 164 8.71 2.72 12.31
C VAL A 164 9.77 1.72 11.86
N ALA A 165 11.05 2.07 12.01
CA ALA A 165 12.17 1.20 11.70
C ALA A 165 12.13 -0.10 12.54
N ALA A 166 11.92 0.01 13.85
CA ALA A 166 11.87 -1.14 14.74
C ALA A 166 10.74 -2.12 14.39
N ARG A 167 9.62 -1.62 13.87
CA ARG A 167 8.45 -2.44 13.50
C ARG A 167 8.56 -3.10 12.13
N MET A 168 9.19 -2.43 11.15
CA MET A 168 9.10 -2.82 9.74
C MET A 168 10.44 -3.04 9.03
N ALA A 169 11.57 -2.66 9.63
CA ALA A 169 12.87 -2.86 9.01
C ALA A 169 13.35 -4.30 9.17
N HIS A 170 13.74 -4.92 8.06
CA HIS A 170 14.19 -6.31 8.00
C HIS A 170 15.43 -6.43 7.11
N SER A 171 16.10 -7.58 7.10
CA SER A 171 17.27 -7.77 6.23
C SER A 171 16.85 -7.86 4.74
N PRO A 172 17.70 -7.44 3.79
CA PRO A 172 17.38 -7.50 2.36
C PRO A 172 17.13 -8.94 1.87
N ALA A 173 17.82 -9.92 2.48
CA ALA A 173 17.71 -11.34 2.13
C ALA A 173 16.33 -11.94 2.49
N GLU A 174 15.71 -11.47 3.59
CA GLU A 174 14.36 -11.89 3.98
C GLU A 174 13.29 -11.46 2.96
N TYR A 175 13.54 -10.41 2.17
CA TYR A 175 12.68 -10.01 1.06
C TYR A 175 12.93 -10.81 -0.23
N GLU A 176 14.13 -11.38 -0.41
CA GLU A 176 14.45 -12.19 -1.59
C GLU A 176 13.88 -13.62 -1.45
N ASP A 177 14.02 -14.25 -0.28
CA ASP A 177 13.49 -15.60 -0.03
C ASP A 177 11.95 -15.63 0.04
N ARG A 178 11.31 -14.56 0.51
CA ARG A 178 9.83 -14.46 0.48
C ARG A 178 9.26 -14.29 -0.94
N ASN A 179 10.07 -13.88 -1.91
CA ASN A 179 9.63 -13.68 -3.29
C ASN A 179 9.96 -14.88 -4.19
N THR A 180 11.01 -15.65 -3.89
CA THR A 180 11.34 -16.90 -4.59
C THR A 180 10.57 -18.11 -4.04
N ALA A 181 10.21 -18.12 -2.75
CA ALA A 181 9.40 -19.20 -2.15
C ALA A 181 7.95 -19.25 -2.66
N ALA A 182 7.44 -18.17 -3.29
CA ALA A 182 6.14 -18.18 -3.97
C ALA A 182 6.23 -18.74 -5.41
N ALA A 183 7.43 -18.82 -5.99
CA ALA A 183 7.64 -19.31 -7.37
C ALA A 183 8.14 -20.76 -7.44
N SER A 184 8.45 -21.38 -6.30
CA SER A 184 8.88 -22.77 -6.23
C SER A 184 8.68 -23.29 -4.81
N LEU A 185 7.60 -24.04 -4.56
CA LEU A 185 7.43 -25.08 -3.53
C LEU A 185 5.94 -25.53 -3.56
N GLY A 186 5.54 -26.66 -4.15
CA GLY A 186 6.40 -27.74 -4.64
C GLY A 186 7.12 -28.49 -3.53
N GLY A 187 6.54 -28.59 -2.33
CA GLY A 187 6.89 -29.59 -1.30
C GLY A 187 8.25 -29.45 -0.62
N GLY A 188 8.25 -29.22 0.69
CA GLY A 188 9.46 -29.33 1.50
C GLY A 188 9.33 -28.70 2.88
N ALA A 189 8.67 -29.41 3.79
CA ALA A 189 8.60 -29.04 5.19
C ALA A 189 10.00 -29.03 5.85
N THR A 190 10.30 -28.00 6.63
CA THR A 190 11.10 -28.14 7.84
C THR A 190 10.31 -27.61 9.01
N ALA A 191 9.96 -28.54 9.89
CA ALA A 191 9.22 -28.31 11.11
C ALA A 191 10.15 -27.66 12.16
N GLY A 192 9.72 -26.52 12.69
CA GLY A 192 10.13 -25.94 13.96
C GLY A 192 8.91 -25.28 14.59
N ALA A 193 8.41 -25.84 15.69
CA ALA A 193 7.29 -25.31 16.47
C ALA A 193 7.60 -23.90 17.02
N GLY A 194 6.71 -22.91 17.04
CA GLY A 194 5.33 -22.80 16.58
C GLY A 194 4.89 -21.33 16.67
N GLY A 195 3.99 -20.93 15.77
CA GLY A 195 3.39 -19.60 15.68
C GLY A 195 3.89 -18.83 14.45
N GLU A 196 3.00 -18.56 13.50
CA GLU A 196 3.23 -17.53 12.49
C GLU A 196 3.50 -16.20 13.22
N THR A 197 4.51 -15.42 12.82
CA THR A 197 4.73 -14.12 13.45
C THR A 197 3.57 -13.18 13.10
N ARG A 198 3.31 -12.16 13.94
CA ARG A 198 2.21 -11.19 13.73
C ARG A 198 2.27 -10.58 12.32
N THR A 199 3.48 -10.34 11.81
CA THR A 199 3.75 -9.81 10.48
C THR A 199 3.40 -10.82 9.37
N ASP A 200 3.68 -12.11 9.58
CA ASP A 200 3.37 -13.18 8.61
C ASP A 200 1.87 -13.42 8.51
N ILE A 201 1.18 -13.41 9.66
CA ILE A 201 -0.27 -13.48 9.72
C ILE A 201 -0.87 -12.30 8.98
N PHE A 202 -0.42 -11.08 9.29
CA PHE A 202 -0.93 -9.88 8.62
C PHE A 202 -0.74 -9.93 7.09
N GLN A 203 0.45 -10.32 6.63
CA GLN A 203 0.79 -10.35 5.21
C GLN A 203 -0.03 -11.41 4.45
N SER A 204 -0.16 -12.60 5.03
CA SER A 204 -0.92 -13.71 4.42
C SER A 204 -2.44 -13.50 4.45
N VAL A 205 -2.96 -12.84 5.48
CA VAL A 205 -4.37 -12.46 5.57
C VAL A 205 -4.69 -11.39 4.53
N ARG A 206 -3.86 -10.35 4.43
CA ARG A 206 -4.04 -9.27 3.45
C ARG A 206 -3.96 -9.78 2.01
N GLU A 207 -3.09 -10.74 1.75
CA GLU A 207 -3.02 -11.42 0.46
C GLU A 207 -4.36 -12.09 0.11
N GLU A 208 -4.98 -12.78 1.05
CA GLU A 208 -6.24 -13.48 0.82
C GLU A 208 -7.41 -12.50 0.54
N ILE A 209 -7.40 -11.33 1.18
CA ILE A 209 -8.37 -10.23 0.94
C ILE A 209 -8.19 -9.68 -0.48
N LEU A 210 -6.96 -9.37 -0.90
CA LEU A 210 -6.68 -8.78 -2.21
C LEU A 210 -7.06 -9.69 -3.39
N HIS A 211 -7.03 -11.02 -3.19
CA HIS A 211 -7.44 -11.98 -4.22
C HIS A 211 -8.97 -12.15 -4.32
N HIS A 212 -9.74 -11.59 -3.39
CA HIS A 212 -11.19 -11.62 -3.46
C HIS A 212 -11.72 -10.39 -4.20
N ALA A 213 -12.34 -10.60 -5.36
CA ALA A 213 -13.09 -9.55 -6.04
C ALA A 213 -14.37 -9.28 -5.23
N ASP A 214 -14.33 -8.27 -4.36
CA ASP A 214 -15.45 -7.93 -3.48
C ASP A 214 -16.60 -7.30 -4.30
N PRO A 215 -17.74 -8.01 -4.49
CA PRO A 215 -18.89 -7.49 -5.22
C PRO A 215 -19.59 -6.34 -4.48
N THR A 216 -19.21 -6.07 -3.22
CA THR A 216 -19.83 -5.04 -2.37
C THR A 216 -19.18 -3.67 -2.49
N ILE A 217 -18.03 -3.53 -3.16
CA ILE A 217 -17.30 -2.25 -3.29
C ILE A 217 -18.20 -1.15 -3.87
N MET A 218 -18.94 -1.46 -4.95
CA MET A 218 -19.83 -0.50 -5.59
C MET A 218 -20.98 -0.08 -4.69
N LEU A 219 -21.58 -1.03 -3.96
CA LEU A 219 -22.67 -0.78 -3.01
C LEU A 219 -22.20 0.07 -1.81
N LYS A 220 -21.02 -0.22 -1.27
CA LYS A 220 -20.39 0.56 -0.20
C LYS A 220 -20.13 2.01 -0.65
N LEU A 221 -19.62 2.20 -1.87
CA LEU A 221 -19.38 3.53 -2.44
C LEU A 221 -20.70 4.30 -2.64
N GLU A 222 -21.71 3.66 -3.23
CA GLU A 222 -23.03 4.28 -3.42
C GLU A 222 -23.70 4.65 -2.09
N MET A 223 -23.55 3.80 -1.07
CA MET A 223 -24.07 4.06 0.27
C MET A 223 -23.39 5.29 0.90
N GLN A 224 -22.07 5.41 0.78
CA GLN A 224 -21.32 6.57 1.26
C GLN A 224 -21.72 7.86 0.53
N LEU A 225 -21.92 7.80 -0.78
CA LEU A 225 -22.40 8.94 -1.57
C LEU A 225 -23.81 9.35 -1.17
N ALA A 226 -24.72 8.40 -0.94
CA ALA A 226 -26.08 8.68 -0.45
C ALA A 226 -26.07 9.31 0.95
N ALA A 227 -25.22 8.80 1.86
CA ALA A 227 -25.05 9.37 3.20
C ALA A 227 -24.49 10.80 3.15
N ALA A 228 -23.52 11.07 2.27
CA ALA A 228 -22.95 12.41 2.06
C ALA A 228 -23.94 13.39 1.41
N ALA A 229 -24.90 12.87 0.64
CA ALA A 229 -25.99 13.65 0.04
C ALA A 229 -27.22 13.80 0.95
N GLU A 230 -27.12 13.37 2.22
CA GLU A 230 -28.22 13.39 3.21
C GLU A 230 -29.47 12.56 2.81
N ASP A 231 -29.32 11.65 1.84
CA ASP A 231 -30.37 10.72 1.43
C ASP A 231 -30.31 9.43 2.27
N TYR A 232 -30.81 9.55 3.51
CA TYR A 232 -30.78 8.46 4.49
C TYR A 232 -31.68 7.28 4.13
N GLU A 233 -32.75 7.49 3.35
CA GLU A 233 -33.61 6.40 2.88
C GLU A 233 -32.86 5.50 1.89
N LYS A 234 -32.19 6.10 0.90
CA LYS A 234 -31.37 5.37 -0.06
C LYS A 234 -30.18 4.68 0.61
N ALA A 235 -29.51 5.35 1.55
CA ALA A 235 -28.43 4.75 2.32
C ALA A 235 -28.91 3.54 3.14
N GLY A 236 -30.10 3.62 3.74
CA GLY A 236 -30.72 2.50 4.45
C GLY A 236 -31.05 1.31 3.56
N ALA A 237 -31.56 1.55 2.35
CA ALA A 237 -31.85 0.50 1.37
C ALA A 237 -30.56 -0.23 0.93
N LEU A 238 -29.53 0.54 0.56
CA LEU A 238 -28.23 0.00 0.17
C LEU A 238 -27.57 -0.82 1.29
N ARG A 239 -27.73 -0.39 2.55
CA ARG A 239 -27.27 -1.16 3.72
C ARG A 239 -27.99 -2.51 3.83
N ASN A 240 -29.31 -2.53 3.68
CA ASN A 240 -30.09 -3.77 3.75
C ASN A 240 -29.71 -4.75 2.64
N ASP A 241 -29.39 -4.24 1.45
CA ASP A 241 -28.93 -5.06 0.32
C ASP A 241 -27.51 -5.62 0.58
N LEU A 242 -26.64 -4.80 1.17
CA LEU A 242 -25.32 -5.25 1.64
C LEU A 242 -25.43 -6.35 2.69
N ASP A 243 -26.30 -6.17 3.70
CA ASP A 243 -26.56 -7.16 4.75
C ASP A 243 -27.08 -8.48 4.17
N ARG A 244 -27.94 -8.42 3.14
CA ARG A 244 -28.45 -9.60 2.43
C ARG A 244 -27.36 -10.32 1.63
N MET A 245 -26.45 -9.58 1.01
CA MET A 245 -25.31 -10.16 0.28
C MET A 245 -24.33 -10.84 1.23
N LEU A 246 -24.05 -10.22 2.38
CA LEU A 246 -23.20 -10.79 3.42
C LEU A 246 -23.82 -12.06 4.03
N ALA A 247 -25.14 -12.08 4.24
CA ALA A 247 -25.84 -13.25 4.77
C ALA A 247 -25.93 -14.43 3.79
N SER A 248 -25.96 -14.16 2.48
CA SER A 248 -26.11 -15.20 1.45
C SER A 248 -24.78 -15.81 1.02
N ASN A 249 -23.66 -15.07 1.13
CA ASN A 249 -22.35 -15.54 0.71
C ASN A 249 -21.40 -15.71 1.90
N ARG A 250 -21.16 -16.98 2.27
CA ARG A 250 -20.27 -17.35 3.36
C ARG A 250 -18.81 -16.93 3.12
N GLU A 251 -18.32 -17.00 1.88
CA GLU A 251 -16.95 -16.57 1.55
C GLU A 251 -16.78 -15.07 1.78
N LEU A 252 -17.74 -14.28 1.31
CA LEU A 252 -17.75 -12.82 1.50
C LEU A 252 -17.83 -12.43 2.98
N SER A 253 -18.67 -13.13 3.75
CA SER A 253 -18.77 -12.93 5.21
C SER A 253 -17.45 -13.20 5.94
N LEU A 254 -16.70 -14.25 5.52
CA LEU A 254 -15.39 -14.55 6.10
C LEU A 254 -14.34 -13.49 5.74
N VAL A 255 -14.35 -12.98 4.50
CA VAL A 255 -13.44 -11.89 4.08
C VAL A 255 -13.70 -10.61 4.88
N VAL A 256 -14.96 -10.21 5.05
CA VAL A 256 -15.30 -9.02 5.85
C VAL A 256 -14.97 -9.21 7.33
N ALA A 257 -15.24 -10.39 7.92
CA ALA A 257 -14.85 -10.67 9.29
C ALA A 257 -13.33 -10.61 9.49
N MET A 258 -12.58 -11.05 8.48
CA MET A 258 -11.12 -11.02 8.46
C MET A 258 -10.57 -9.59 8.33
N GLU A 259 -11.18 -8.75 7.50
CA GLU A 259 -10.89 -7.30 7.44
C GLU A 259 -11.11 -6.61 8.78
N VAL A 260 -12.24 -6.89 9.45
CA VAL A 260 -12.55 -6.32 10.78
C VAL A 260 -11.55 -6.80 11.82
N ALA A 261 -11.20 -8.09 11.83
CA ALA A 261 -10.21 -8.63 12.75
C ALA A 261 -8.81 -8.00 12.54
N LEU A 262 -8.43 -7.67 11.31
CA LEU A 262 -7.20 -6.94 11.01
C LEU A 262 -7.25 -5.49 11.51
N MET A 263 -8.38 -4.80 11.30
CA MET A 263 -8.56 -3.42 11.78
C MET A 263 -8.50 -3.33 13.30
N ASP A 264 -9.00 -4.34 14.00
CA ASP A 264 -9.01 -4.43 15.46
C ASP A 264 -7.72 -5.03 16.06
N GLU A 265 -6.67 -5.26 15.25
CA GLU A 265 -5.40 -5.88 15.66
C GLU A 265 -5.52 -7.29 16.27
N ARG A 266 -6.63 -7.99 15.98
CA ARG A 266 -6.90 -9.36 16.43
C ARG A 266 -6.31 -10.39 15.46
N TYR A 267 -4.98 -10.46 15.41
CA TYR A 267 -4.25 -11.29 14.43
C TYR A 267 -4.55 -12.80 14.54
N ASP A 268 -4.70 -13.34 15.75
CA ASP A 268 -5.00 -14.77 15.93
C ASP A 268 -6.37 -15.16 15.36
N GLU A 269 -7.33 -14.24 15.45
CA GLU A 269 -8.67 -14.40 14.88
C GLU A 269 -8.63 -14.28 13.35
N ALA A 270 -7.88 -13.30 12.84
CA ALA A 270 -7.65 -13.14 11.41
C ALA A 270 -6.99 -14.37 10.77
N ALA A 271 -6.01 -14.99 11.44
CA ALA A 271 -5.37 -16.23 10.98
C ALA A 271 -6.37 -17.39 10.88
N ARG A 272 -7.23 -17.57 11.88
CA ARG A 272 -8.27 -18.60 11.87
C ARG A 272 -9.28 -18.39 10.76
N LEU A 273 -9.73 -17.15 10.56
CA LEU A 273 -10.69 -16.79 9.52
C LEU A 273 -10.10 -17.02 8.11
N ARG A 274 -8.81 -16.71 7.91
CA ARG A 274 -8.07 -17.03 6.69
C ARG A 274 -8.03 -18.52 6.41
N ASP A 275 -7.71 -19.33 7.41
CA ASP A 275 -7.62 -20.78 7.26
C ASP A 275 -8.99 -21.41 6.97
N GLU A 276 -10.05 -20.89 7.61
CA GLU A 276 -11.45 -21.26 7.33
C GLU A 276 -11.84 -20.92 5.88
N LEU A 277 -11.48 -19.73 5.39
CA LEU A 277 -11.74 -19.31 4.02
C LEU A 277 -11.01 -20.20 3.00
N LYS A 278 -9.73 -20.53 3.24
CA LYS A 278 -8.96 -21.45 2.40
C LYS A 278 -9.57 -22.85 2.36
N ALA A 279 -10.00 -23.36 3.52
CA ALA A 279 -10.68 -24.65 3.60
C ALA A 279 -12.00 -24.66 2.81
N LEU A 280 -12.77 -23.56 2.90
CA LEU A 280 -14.03 -23.39 2.17
C LEU A 280 -13.79 -23.40 0.65
N ARG A 281 -12.84 -22.60 0.14
CA ARG A 281 -12.47 -22.56 -1.29
C ARG A 281 -12.05 -23.93 -1.82
N LYS A 282 -11.22 -24.66 -1.08
CA LYS A 282 -10.80 -26.02 -1.43
C LYS A 282 -11.99 -26.99 -1.50
N ALA A 283 -12.95 -26.88 -0.60
CA ALA A 283 -14.16 -27.70 -0.62
C ALA A 283 -15.05 -27.40 -1.84
N HIS A 284 -15.18 -26.13 -2.22
CA HIS A 284 -15.88 -25.72 -3.45
C HIS A 284 -15.19 -26.23 -4.72
N GLU A 285 -13.87 -26.20 -4.77
CA GLU A 285 -13.08 -26.71 -5.89
C GLU A 285 -13.25 -28.23 -6.09
N VAL A 286 -13.17 -29.00 -5.01
CA VAL A 286 -13.39 -30.46 -5.04
C VAL A 286 -14.80 -30.81 -5.50
N ARG A 287 -15.82 -30.06 -5.04
CA ARG A 287 -17.21 -30.24 -5.50
C ARG A 287 -17.38 -29.91 -6.98
N ARG A 288 -16.69 -28.90 -7.49
CA ARG A 288 -16.72 -28.52 -8.91
C ARG A 288 -16.10 -29.60 -9.80
N GLN A 289 -14.93 -30.11 -9.41
CA GLN A 289 -14.25 -31.20 -10.14
C GLN A 289 -15.07 -32.51 -10.15
N ALA A 290 -15.76 -32.82 -9.05
CA ALA A 290 -16.65 -33.99 -8.98
C ALA A 290 -17.89 -33.86 -9.88
N ALA A 291 -18.44 -32.65 -10.03
CA ALA A 291 -19.56 -32.38 -10.93
C ALA A 291 -19.17 -32.46 -12.41
N GLU A 292 -17.98 -31.97 -12.77
CA GLU A 292 -17.43 -32.03 -14.13
C GLU A 292 -17.07 -33.48 -14.55
N GLY A 293 -16.60 -34.31 -13.61
CA GLY A 293 -16.31 -35.73 -13.87
C GLY A 293 -17.53 -36.63 -14.09
N SER A 294 -18.70 -36.27 -13.54
CA SER A 294 -19.92 -37.08 -13.68
C SER A 294 -20.65 -36.87 -15.02
N ALA A 295 -20.37 -35.80 -15.76
CA ALA A 295 -21.00 -35.50 -17.04
C ALA A 295 -20.35 -36.23 -18.24
N GLY A 296 -19.12 -36.75 -18.10
CA GLY A 296 -18.38 -37.42 -19.18
C GLY A 296 -18.66 -38.91 -19.39
N GLY A 297 -19.56 -39.53 -18.61
CA GLY A 297 -19.70 -40.99 -18.51
C GLY A 297 -20.87 -41.65 -19.27
N ARG A 298 -21.58 -40.95 -20.18
CA ARG A 298 -22.71 -41.54 -20.93
C ARG A 298 -22.57 -41.36 -22.45
N SER A 299 -21.67 -42.12 -23.08
CA SER A 299 -21.76 -42.39 -24.52
C SER A 299 -20.95 -43.63 -24.94
N HIS A 300 -21.42 -44.82 -24.56
CA HIS A 300 -21.08 -46.06 -25.29
C HIS A 300 -22.18 -47.11 -25.06
N LEU A 301 -23.16 -47.12 -25.96
CA LEU A 301 -24.05 -48.27 -26.16
C LEU A 301 -23.49 -49.09 -27.33
N PRO A 302 -23.33 -50.41 -27.19
CA PRO A 302 -22.80 -51.25 -28.26
C PRO A 302 -23.89 -51.48 -29.31
N GLN A 303 -23.58 -51.23 -30.58
CA GLN A 303 -24.43 -51.67 -31.68
C GLN A 303 -24.23 -53.16 -31.93
N SER A 304 -25.24 -53.97 -31.65
CA SER A 304 -25.35 -55.36 -32.06
C SER A 304 -26.11 -55.46 -33.40
N SER A 305 -25.51 -56.19 -34.32
CA SER A 305 -25.92 -56.59 -35.66
C SER A 305 -27.13 -57.54 -35.74
N GLY A 306 -27.84 -57.55 -36.89
CA GLY A 306 -28.68 -58.66 -37.39
C GLY A 306 -30.04 -58.20 -37.96
N THR A 307 -30.20 -57.93 -39.27
CA THR A 307 -30.58 -58.84 -40.39
C THR A 307 -32.08 -59.17 -40.53
N ALA A 308 -32.62 -58.88 -41.73
CA ALA A 308 -33.81 -59.43 -42.43
C ALA A 308 -35.18 -59.26 -41.72
N GLU A 309 -36.36 -59.15 -42.34
CA GLU A 309 -36.96 -59.69 -43.58
C GLU A 309 -38.29 -58.89 -43.74
N GLU A 310 -38.57 -58.22 -44.87
CA GLU A 310 -39.51 -58.65 -45.94
C GLU A 310 -41.02 -58.55 -45.58
N ALA A 311 -41.76 -57.89 -46.50
CA ALA A 311 -43.22 -57.79 -46.68
C ALA A 311 -44.06 -56.96 -45.67
#